data_AF-F3KGU7-F1
#
_entry.id   AF-F3KGU7-F1
#
_cell.length_a   1.000
_cell.length_b   1.000
_cell.length_c   1.000
_cell.angle_alpha   90.00
_cell.angle_beta   90.00
_cell.angle_gamma   90.00
#
_symmetry.space_group_name_H-M   'P 1'
#
loop_
_entity.id
_entity.type
_entity.pdbx_description
1 polymer ?
#
loop_
_entity_poly.entity_id
_entity_poly.type
_entity_poly.pdbx_seq_one_letter_code
_entity_poly.pdbx_strand_id
1 'polypeptide(L)'
;MQRDIQERGYNRQQVKQSILRRMYDYVNIITPQFSRTDINFQRIPTVDTSDPFAATRIPGNDESLVVIHFLKPEKFAIDIAYLQSKLNGSLSRADTLVISSEKMPLAIDVIFEPILLKMLNISANKRAS
;
A
#
# COMPACT_ATOMS: atom_id res chain seq x y z
N MET A 1 -15.75 -0.22 -9.43
CA MET A 1 -16.93 0.47 -9.99
C MET A 1 -16.56 1.31 -11.20
N GLN A 2 -15.76 2.37 -11.04
CA GLN A 2 -15.42 3.29 -12.14
C GLN A 2 -14.87 2.59 -13.38
N ARG A 3 -13.86 1.72 -13.22
CA ARG A 3 -13.31 0.90 -14.31
C ARG A 3 -14.36 0.04 -15.02
N ASP A 4 -15.11 -0.78 -14.26
CA ASP A 4 -16.08 -1.72 -14.83
C ASP A 4 -17.30 -1.03 -15.46
N ILE A 5 -17.66 0.18 -15.01
CA ILE A 5 -18.73 0.99 -15.61
C ILE A 5 -18.23 1.76 -16.84
N GLN A 6 -17.09 2.43 -16.75
CA GLN A 6 -16.56 3.30 -17.81
C GLN A 6 -15.90 2.49 -18.94
N GLU A 7 -15.17 1.42 -18.64
CA GLU A 7 -14.45 0.63 -19.65
C GLU A 7 -15.27 -0.53 -20.22
N ARG A 8 -16.24 -1.07 -19.45
CA ARG A 8 -16.96 -2.31 -19.83
C ARG A 8 -18.47 -2.15 -19.99
N GLY A 9 -19.03 -0.97 -19.69
CA GLY A 9 -20.45 -0.67 -19.87
C GLY A 9 -21.39 -1.50 -18.99
N TYR A 10 -20.89 -2.11 -17.90
CA TYR A 10 -21.72 -2.92 -17.02
C TYR A 10 -22.72 -2.07 -16.24
N ASN A 11 -23.95 -2.59 -16.09
CA ASN A 11 -24.93 -1.98 -15.20
C ASN A 11 -24.57 -2.23 -13.72
N ARG A 12 -25.15 -1.45 -12.80
CA ARG A 12 -24.80 -1.52 -11.37
C ARG A 12 -24.97 -2.91 -10.76
N GLN A 13 -25.95 -3.70 -11.20
CA GLN A 13 -26.17 -5.05 -10.69
C GLN A 13 -25.08 -6.03 -11.13
N GLN A 14 -24.68 -5.97 -12.41
CA GLN A 14 -23.58 -6.77 -12.94
C GLN A 14 -22.25 -6.47 -12.22
N VAL A 15 -21.99 -5.21 -11.87
CA VAL A 15 -20.79 -4.85 -11.11
C VAL A 15 -20.84 -5.37 -9.68
N LYS A 16 -21.99 -5.26 -8.99
CA LYS A 16 -22.18 -5.85 -7.65
C LYS A 16 -21.90 -7.35 -7.66
N GLN A 17 -22.46 -8.08 -8.63
CA GLN A 17 -22.26 -9.52 -8.75
C GLN A 17 -20.80 -9.89 -9.06
N SER A 18 -20.12 -9.09 -9.88
CA SER A 18 -18.69 -9.25 -10.16
C SER A 18 -17.84 -9.04 -8.90
N ILE A 19 -18.14 -8.03 -8.09
CA ILE A 19 -17.45 -7.76 -6.82
C ILE A 19 -17.64 -8.94 -5.86
N LEU A 20 -18.87 -9.43 -5.68
CA LEU A 20 -19.14 -10.57 -4.80
C LEU A 20 -18.37 -11.83 -5.22
N ARG A 21 -18.30 -12.11 -6.52
CA ARG A 21 -17.50 -13.23 -7.04
C ARG A 21 -16.01 -13.07 -6.73
N ARG A 22 -15.47 -11.85 -6.87
CA ARG A 22 -14.06 -11.56 -6.54
C ARG A 22 -13.77 -11.64 -5.03
N MET A 23 -14.78 -11.44 -4.17
CA MET A 23 -14.57 -11.46 -2.72
C MET A 23 -14.12 -12.83 -2.20
N TYR A 24 -14.59 -13.92 -2.82
CA TYR A 24 -14.13 -15.26 -2.45
C TYR A 24 -12.61 -15.40 -2.64
N ASP A 25 -12.10 -15.03 -3.82
CA ASP A 25 -10.67 -15.10 -4.11
C ASP A 25 -9.87 -14.07 -3.32
N TYR A 26 -10.43 -12.87 -3.10
CA TYR A 26 -9.78 -11.83 -2.32
C TYR A 26 -9.47 -12.33 -0.90
N VAL A 27 -10.44 -12.95 -0.22
CA VAL A 27 -10.26 -13.45 1.15
C VAL A 27 -9.34 -14.67 1.20
N ASN A 28 -9.52 -15.64 0.29
CA ASN A 28 -8.82 -16.92 0.37
C ASN A 28 -7.40 -16.90 -0.25
N ILE A 29 -7.16 -16.00 -1.20
CA ILE A 29 -5.92 -15.99 -2.01
C ILE A 29 -5.13 -14.71 -1.80
N ILE A 30 -5.78 -13.54 -1.75
CA ILE A 30 -5.07 -12.24 -1.69
C ILE A 30 -4.74 -11.83 -0.25
N THR A 31 -5.71 -11.78 0.65
CA THR A 31 -5.52 -11.33 2.04
C THR A 31 -4.40 -12.06 2.79
N PRO A 32 -4.23 -13.39 2.66
CA PRO A 32 -3.15 -14.10 3.35
C PRO A 32 -1.74 -13.65 2.93
N GLN A 33 -1.59 -13.04 1.74
CA GLN A 33 -0.29 -12.57 1.25
C GLN A 33 0.20 -11.34 2.02
N PHE A 34 -0.70 -10.46 2.46
CA PHE A 34 -0.33 -9.27 3.24
C PHE A 34 0.27 -9.60 4.62
N SER A 35 0.11 -10.83 5.09
CA SER A 35 0.75 -11.32 6.32
C SER A 35 2.18 -11.82 6.09
N ARG A 36 2.60 -11.97 4.82
CA ARG A 36 3.91 -12.51 4.42
C ARG A 36 4.84 -11.44 3.85
N THR A 37 4.31 -10.25 3.60
CA THR A 37 5.07 -9.08 3.14
C THR A 37 5.89 -8.51 4.29
N ASP A 38 7.10 -8.05 3.99
CA ASP A 38 7.94 -7.39 4.99
C ASP A 38 7.49 -5.96 5.29
N ILE A 39 6.95 -5.26 4.27
CA ILE A 39 6.48 -3.88 4.36
C ILE A 39 5.16 -3.77 3.61
N ASN A 40 4.11 -3.28 4.26
CA ASN A 40 2.80 -3.04 3.67
C ASN A 40 2.55 -1.54 3.52
N PHE A 41 2.07 -1.12 2.35
CA PHE A 41 1.55 0.23 2.11
C PHE A 41 0.05 0.14 1.89
N GLN A 42 -0.73 0.64 2.84
CA GLN A 42 -2.18 0.65 2.77
C GLN A 42 -2.68 2.09 2.62
N ARG A 43 -3.26 2.40 1.46
CA ARG A 43 -3.92 3.69 1.23
C ARG A 43 -5.32 3.69 1.84
N ILE A 44 -5.64 4.71 2.63
CA ILE A 44 -6.90 4.87 3.33
C ILE A 44 -7.51 6.22 2.95
N PRO A 45 -8.72 6.25 2.37
CA PRO A 45 -9.38 7.51 2.06
C PRO A 45 -9.82 8.25 3.34
N THR A 46 -9.71 9.57 3.34
CA THR A 46 -10.17 10.44 4.44
C THR A 46 -11.50 11.12 4.14
N VAL A 47 -12.11 10.79 3.00
CA VAL A 47 -13.44 11.22 2.56
C VAL A 47 -14.47 10.11 2.73
N ASP A 48 -15.76 10.44 2.63
CA ASP A 48 -16.83 9.45 2.79
C ASP A 48 -16.80 8.40 1.67
N THR A 49 -16.47 7.17 2.06
CA THR A 49 -16.53 5.97 1.20
C THR A 49 -17.46 4.90 1.78
N SER A 50 -18.44 5.29 2.60
CA SER A 50 -19.37 4.38 3.28
C SER A 50 -20.21 3.54 2.30
N ASP A 51 -20.67 4.14 1.20
CA ASP A 51 -21.25 3.41 0.06
C ASP A 51 -20.32 3.46 -1.17
N PRO A 52 -19.43 2.46 -1.34
CA PRO A 52 -18.53 2.40 -2.49
C PRO A 52 -19.25 2.15 -3.83
N PHE A 53 -20.54 1.77 -3.81
CA PHE A 53 -21.35 1.58 -5.02
C PHE A 53 -22.05 2.86 -5.48
N ALA A 54 -22.19 3.85 -4.59
CA ALA A 54 -22.69 5.20 -4.88
C ALA A 54 -21.58 6.20 -5.20
N ALA A 55 -20.32 5.88 -4.87
CA ALA A 55 -19.16 6.74 -5.09
C ALA A 55 -19.06 7.25 -6.55
N THR A 56 -18.97 8.57 -6.69
CA THR A 56 -18.89 9.25 -8.00
C THR A 56 -17.45 9.36 -8.51
N ARG A 57 -16.46 9.44 -7.61
CA ARG A 57 -15.03 9.53 -7.95
C ARG A 57 -14.17 8.73 -6.98
N ILE A 58 -12.98 8.37 -7.44
CA ILE A 58 -11.94 7.77 -6.60
C ILE A 58 -11.27 8.89 -5.78
N PRO A 59 -11.05 8.71 -4.46
CA PRO A 59 -10.36 9.70 -3.63
C PRO A 59 -8.95 10.03 -4.14
N GLY A 60 -8.67 11.33 -4.27
CA GLY A 60 -7.38 11.88 -4.66
C GLY A 60 -6.28 11.64 -3.61
N ASN A 61 -5.04 12.03 -3.91
CA ASN A 61 -3.91 11.84 -2.98
C ASN A 61 -3.99 12.76 -1.76
N ASP A 62 -4.52 13.96 -1.96
CA ASP A 62 -4.90 14.94 -0.93
C ASP A 62 -6.05 14.44 -0.03
N GLU A 63 -6.82 13.47 -0.52
CA GLU A 63 -7.99 12.88 0.17
C GLU A 63 -7.69 11.48 0.73
N SER A 64 -6.41 11.15 0.95
CA SER A 64 -6.02 9.84 1.44
C SER A 64 -4.75 9.90 2.28
N LEU A 65 -4.68 9.01 3.26
CA LEU A 65 -3.47 8.70 4.01
C LEU A 65 -2.88 7.36 3.53
N VAL A 66 -1.61 7.13 3.83
CA VAL A 66 -0.97 5.83 3.65
C VAL A 66 -0.44 5.35 4.99
N VAL A 67 -0.84 4.15 5.37
CA VAL A 67 -0.31 3.40 6.51
C VAL A 67 0.79 2.47 6.01
N ILE A 68 2.00 2.69 6.52
CA ILE A 68 3.19 1.91 6.21
C ILE A 68 3.50 1.05 7.43
N HIS A 69 3.25 -0.25 7.32
CA HIS A 69 3.53 -1.23 8.37
C HIS A 69 4.80 -2.01 8.05
N PHE A 70 5.71 -2.10 9.02
CA PHE A 70 6.95 -2.86 8.91
C PHE A 70 6.85 -4.12 9.79
N LEU A 71 6.90 -5.31 9.19
CA LEU A 71 6.76 -6.57 9.93
C LEU A 71 7.94 -6.80 10.89
N LYS A 72 9.16 -6.51 10.42
CA LYS A 72 10.42 -6.63 11.15
C LYS A 72 11.38 -5.50 10.72
N PRO A 73 11.26 -4.29 11.30
CA PRO A 73 12.08 -3.14 10.92
C PRO A 73 13.59 -3.44 10.95
N GLU A 74 14.04 -4.25 11.90
CA GLU A 74 15.42 -4.65 12.10
C GLU A 74 16.01 -5.46 10.94
N LYS A 75 15.19 -6.20 10.19
CA LYS A 75 15.63 -7.02 9.05
C LYS A 75 16.34 -6.18 7.99
N PHE A 76 15.88 -4.95 7.79
CA PHE A 76 16.44 -4.01 6.82
C PHE A 76 17.11 -2.79 7.47
N ALA A 77 17.31 -2.82 8.81
CA ALA A 77 17.81 -1.69 9.58
C ALA A 77 17.02 -0.40 9.33
N ILE A 78 15.68 -0.50 9.31
CA ILE A 78 14.79 0.64 9.10
C ILE A 78 14.82 1.54 10.34
N ASP A 79 15.24 2.78 10.16
CA ASP A 79 15.09 3.84 11.16
C ASP A 79 13.73 4.54 10.97
N ILE A 80 12.73 4.07 11.70
CA ILE A 80 11.36 4.60 11.62
C ILE A 80 11.29 6.05 12.13
N ALA A 81 12.13 6.45 13.09
CA ALA A 81 12.16 7.82 13.61
C ALA A 81 12.71 8.79 12.55
N TYR A 82 13.75 8.38 11.84
CA TYR A 82 14.24 9.10 10.66
C TYR A 82 13.15 9.22 9.60
N LEU A 83 12.47 8.12 9.24
CA LEU A 83 11.37 8.16 8.26
C LEU A 83 10.24 9.10 8.70
N GLN A 84 9.88 9.07 9.98
CA GLN A 84 8.85 9.94 10.55
C GLN A 84 9.19 11.42 10.35
N SER A 85 10.41 11.82 10.73
CA SER A 85 10.87 13.21 10.57
C SER A 85 10.97 13.61 9.09
N LYS A 86 11.57 12.75 8.25
CA LYS A 86 11.78 13.01 6.82
C LYS A 86 10.47 13.15 6.05
N LEU A 87 9.49 12.31 6.37
CA LEU A 87 8.20 12.28 5.68
C LEU A 87 7.17 13.18 6.36
N ASN A 88 7.50 13.83 7.49
CA ASN A 88 6.56 14.52 8.38
C ASN A 88 5.32 13.65 8.64
N GLY A 89 5.57 12.39 9.01
CA GLY A 89 4.55 11.39 9.32
C GLY A 89 4.24 11.33 10.82
N SER A 90 3.26 10.51 11.16
CA SER A 90 2.91 10.20 12.55
C SER A 90 2.99 8.69 12.79
N LEU A 91 3.42 8.30 13.99
CA LEU A 91 3.43 6.89 14.38
C LEU A 91 2.06 6.52 14.94
N SER A 92 1.39 5.56 14.30
CA SER A 92 0.19 4.94 14.88
C SER A 92 0.56 3.80 15.83
N ARG A 93 1.69 3.14 15.57
CA ARG A 93 2.36 2.14 16.42
C ARG A 93 3.87 2.27 16.26
N ALA A 94 4.64 1.61 17.13
CA ALA A 94 6.10 1.61 17.05
C ALA A 94 6.64 1.07 15.71
N ASP A 95 5.90 0.17 15.07
CA ASP A 95 6.22 -0.47 13.79
C ASP A 95 5.39 0.07 12.61
N THR A 96 4.62 1.14 12.81
CA THR A 96 3.65 1.63 11.82
C THR A 96 3.67 3.14 11.70
N LEU A 97 4.00 3.60 10.50
CA LEU A 97 4.05 5.01 10.12
C LEU A 97 2.84 5.39 9.28
N VAL A 98 2.24 6.55 9.56
CA VAL A 98 1.15 7.12 8.77
C VAL A 98 1.63 8.40 8.11
N ILE A 99 1.41 8.53 6.80
CA ILE A 99 1.79 9.70 5.99
C ILE A 99 0.64 10.16 5.10
N SER A 100 0.72 11.39 4.60
CA SER A 100 -0.13 11.82 3.47
C SER A 100 0.21 11.01 2.22
N SER A 101 -0.79 10.65 1.40
CA SER A 101 -0.56 9.84 0.19
C SER A 101 0.30 10.55 -0.85
N GLU A 102 0.33 11.88 -0.86
CA GLU A 102 1.21 12.66 -1.75
C GLU A 102 2.69 12.34 -1.55
N LYS A 103 3.05 11.87 -0.35
CA LYS A 103 4.43 11.51 0.02
C LYS A 103 4.74 10.04 -0.21
N MET A 104 3.80 9.25 -0.70
CA MET A 104 4.02 7.83 -0.96
C MET A 104 5.19 7.56 -1.90
N PRO A 105 5.39 8.30 -3.03
CA PRO A 105 6.56 8.10 -3.89
C PRO A 105 7.88 8.34 -3.15
N LEU A 106 7.97 9.46 -2.42
CA LEU A 106 9.16 9.77 -1.60
C LEU A 106 9.41 8.71 -0.51
N ALA A 107 8.34 8.20 0.11
CA ALA A 107 8.46 7.12 1.10
C ALA A 107 9.00 5.84 0.46
N ILE A 108 8.52 5.47 -0.72
CA ILE A 108 9.02 4.32 -1.49
C ILE A 108 10.50 4.49 -1.76
N ASP A 109 10.94 5.65 -2.26
CA ASP A 109 12.34 5.90 -2.57
C ASP A 109 13.23 5.77 -1.33
N VAL A 110 12.90 6.49 -0.26
CA VAL A 110 13.71 6.51 0.97
C VAL A 110 13.75 5.14 1.66
N ILE A 111 12.67 4.35 1.59
CA ILE A 111 12.61 3.01 2.20
C ILE A 111 13.33 1.98 1.34
N PHE A 112 13.07 1.93 0.04
CA PHE A 112 13.49 0.82 -0.82
C PHE A 112 14.85 1.03 -1.48
N GLU A 113 15.28 2.25 -1.78
CA GLU A 113 16.59 2.51 -2.38
C GLU A 113 17.75 1.83 -1.61
N PRO A 114 17.91 2.02 -0.28
CA PRO A 114 18.99 1.35 0.45
C PRO A 114 18.85 -0.18 0.49
N ILE A 115 17.61 -0.69 0.51
CA ILE A 115 17.33 -2.14 0.50
C ILE A 115 17.79 -2.75 -0.83
N LEU A 116 17.40 -2.12 -1.95
CA LEU A 116 17.72 -2.59 -3.29
C LEU A 116 19.23 -2.55 -3.55
N LEU A 117 19.90 -1.46 -3.17
CA LEU A 117 21.36 -1.35 -3.27
C LEU A 117 22.06 -2.48 -2.50
N LYS A 118 21.62 -2.78 -1.27
CA LYS A 118 22.15 -3.89 -0.48
C LYS A 118 21.94 -5.25 -1.17
N MET A 119 20.77 -5.49 -1.74
CA MET A 119 20.47 -6.73 -2.46
C MET A 119 21.34 -6.89 -3.72
N LEU A 120 21.54 -5.83 -4.49
CA LEU A 120 22.39 -5.83 -5.68
C LEU A 120 23.85 -6.13 -5.33
N ASN A 121 24.38 -5.51 -4.27
CA ASN A 121 25.76 -5.75 -3.81
C ASN A 121 25.96 -7.20 -3.36
N ILE A 122 25.00 -7.77 -2.60
CA ILE A 122 25.03 -9.18 -2.21
C ILE A 122 25.01 -10.10 -3.45
N SER A 123 24.18 -9.79 -4.44
CA SER A 123 24.12 -10.54 -5.69
C SER A 123 25.42 -10.46 -6.48
N ALA A 124 26.06 -9.29 -6.56
CA ALA A 124 27.31 -9.10 -7.29
C ALA A 124 28.45 -9.93 -6.67
N ASN A 125 28.59 -9.87 -5.34
CA ASN A 125 29.62 -10.62 -4.63
C ASN A 125 29.46 -12.14 -4.78
N LYS A 126 28.22 -12.65 -4.78
CA LYS A 126 27.94 -14.08 -5.01
C LYS A 126 28.30 -14.58 -6.41
N ARG A 127 28.35 -13.70 -7.42
CA ARG A 127 28.77 -14.06 -8.78
C ARG A 127 30.29 -14.01 -8.95
N ALA A 128 30.97 -13.27 -8.08
CA ALA A 128 32.43 -13.14 -8.09
C ALA A 128 33.14 -14.21 -7.24
N SER A 129 32.39 -14.90 -6.36
CA SER A 129 32.82 -16.07 -5.56
C SER A 129 32.50 -17.39 -6.25
#